data_AF-A0A972X9L6-F1
#
_entry.id   AF-A0A972X9L6-F1
#
_cell.length_a   1.000
_cell.length_b   1.000
_cell.length_c   1.000
_cell.angle_alpha   90.00
_cell.angle_beta   90.00
_cell.angle_gamma   90.00
#
_symmetry.space_group_name_H-M   'P 1'
#
loop_
_entity.id
_entity.type
_entity.pdbx_description
1 polymer ?
#
loop_
_entity_poly.entity_id
_entity_poly.type
_entity_poly.pdbx_seq_one_letter_code
_entity_poly.pdbx_strand_id
1 'polypeptide(L)'
;MKPSIKTIGLLAALALGSASTLLAQVPDLTKDMKSVDRKGTYNLGATGMRGWIHTKAETKADADFGRTTGTSRQILVTHIGANSPADGVMQVDDVILGIDDQPFTDDARKSIALAIQEAEKSHVGGEEGNPKKTSSGSLVLLRWRAGKTESVALKMRVLGTYSDTAPYNCPKSAKIIEEACASLQKETGMWKTVNGLAMLATGDPSYMPQIKAIAQEVGPPTLKYDMPRIGMGVWRMGYLGIFLSEYYLQTGDTSVEHALHEVCVTLAKGQSMYGTFGHGISDRTKEGKFHGSIPPYGSVLENAAGANLAIVLGKRCGLKDPEIDAAVERANGFFGYYVDKGYLNYGEHEPCYSPDGGHANNGKGPIVTVMFGVQGDRIRETQYWSKMSVASYHNTQLGHCGQGLSYL
;
A
#
# COMPACT_ATOMS: atom_id res chain seq x y z
N MET A 1 -58.24 -5.10 -55.51
CA MET A 1 -58.24 -6.58 -55.38
C MET A 1 -56.88 -7.01 -54.85
N LYS A 2 -56.83 -7.82 -53.77
CA LYS A 2 -55.67 -8.68 -53.45
C LYS A 2 -55.39 -9.58 -54.68
N PRO A 3 -54.12 -9.87 -55.03
CA PRO A 3 -53.38 -11.02 -54.46
C PRO A 3 -51.85 -10.74 -54.42
N SER A 4 -50.89 -11.58 -54.05
CA SER A 4 -50.78 -12.88 -53.36
C SER A 4 -49.28 -13.00 -53.01
N ILE A 5 -49.01 -13.62 -51.87
CA ILE A 5 -47.69 -14.09 -51.43
C ILE A 5 -47.15 -15.14 -52.43
N LYS A 6 -45.87 -15.04 -52.81
CA LYS A 6 -45.04 -16.18 -53.21
C LYS A 6 -43.59 -16.01 -52.73
N THR A 7 -43.22 -17.02 -51.96
CA THR A 7 -41.97 -17.44 -51.34
C THR A 7 -40.76 -17.52 -52.27
N ILE A 8 -39.63 -16.94 -51.85
CA ILE A 8 -38.22 -17.36 -52.05
C ILE A 8 -37.50 -16.79 -50.80
N GLY A 9 -36.88 -17.50 -49.85
CA GLY A 9 -36.23 -18.80 -49.87
C GLY A 9 -34.71 -18.64 -49.90
N LEU A 10 -34.05 -18.18 -48.81
CA LEU A 10 -32.66 -18.55 -48.49
C LEU A 10 -32.20 -18.10 -47.07
N LEU A 11 -31.61 -19.07 -46.35
CA LEU A 11 -30.62 -18.98 -45.27
C LEU A 11 -31.03 -18.41 -43.90
N ALA A 12 -31.66 -19.29 -43.11
CA ALA A 12 -31.37 -19.37 -41.68
C ALA A 12 -30.02 -20.10 -41.49
N ALA A 13 -28.95 -19.33 -41.29
CA ALA A 13 -27.69 -19.85 -40.77
C ALA A 13 -27.55 -19.40 -39.32
N LEU A 14 -27.29 -20.37 -38.45
CA LEU A 14 -27.25 -20.26 -37.00
C LEU A 14 -26.36 -19.09 -36.55
N ALA A 15 -26.96 -18.07 -35.96
CA ALA A 15 -26.30 -17.28 -34.94
C ALA A 15 -26.35 -18.07 -33.62
N LEU A 16 -25.62 -19.18 -33.55
CA LEU A 16 -25.10 -19.63 -32.26
C LEU A 16 -24.05 -18.60 -31.89
N GLY A 17 -24.48 -17.57 -31.18
CA GLY A 17 -23.58 -16.68 -30.47
C GLY A 17 -22.66 -17.58 -29.65
N SER A 18 -21.39 -17.59 -30.03
CA SER A 18 -20.30 -18.00 -29.18
C SER A 18 -20.32 -17.05 -27.99
N ALA A 19 -21.18 -17.32 -27.01
CA ALA A 19 -21.02 -16.81 -25.67
C ALA A 19 -19.62 -17.24 -25.25
N SER A 20 -18.72 -16.28 -25.21
CA SER A 20 -17.31 -16.45 -24.92
C SER A 20 -17.15 -17.45 -23.76
N THR A 21 -16.45 -18.55 -24.03
CA THR A 21 -16.01 -19.58 -23.10
C THR A 21 -14.91 -19.06 -22.15
N LEU A 22 -15.06 -17.84 -21.64
CA LEU A 22 -14.08 -17.13 -20.82
C LEU A 22 -14.63 -16.77 -19.44
N LEU A 23 -15.54 -17.57 -18.90
CA LEU A 23 -15.62 -17.75 -17.45
C LEU A 23 -14.68 -18.89 -17.07
N ALA A 24 -13.38 -18.57 -17.00
CA ALA A 24 -12.46 -19.37 -16.19
C ALA A 24 -12.87 -19.16 -14.73
N GLN A 25 -13.83 -19.98 -14.31
CA GLN A 25 -14.52 -19.97 -13.02
C GLN A 25 -13.48 -20.11 -11.90
N VAL A 26 -13.57 -19.27 -10.87
CA VAL A 26 -12.75 -19.32 -9.65
C VAL A 26 -12.51 -20.78 -9.23
N PRO A 27 -11.25 -21.22 -9.02
CA PRO A 27 -10.98 -22.62 -8.76
C PRO A 27 -11.60 -23.06 -7.43
N ASP A 28 -12.21 -24.25 -7.44
CA ASP A 28 -12.65 -24.93 -6.22
C ASP A 28 -11.45 -25.71 -5.65
N LEU A 29 -10.82 -25.14 -4.64
CA LEU A 29 -9.60 -25.64 -4.01
C LEU A 29 -9.84 -26.95 -3.26
N THR A 30 -11.11 -27.29 -2.97
CA THR A 30 -11.49 -28.60 -2.40
C THR A 30 -11.43 -29.73 -3.44
N LYS A 31 -11.39 -29.39 -4.73
CA LYS A 31 -11.34 -30.34 -5.85
C LYS A 31 -10.01 -30.32 -6.58
N ASP A 32 -9.44 -29.13 -6.79
CA ASP A 32 -8.17 -28.97 -7.51
C ASP A 32 -7.30 -27.88 -6.88
N MET A 33 -6.47 -28.30 -5.93
CA MET A 33 -5.40 -27.48 -5.36
C MET A 33 -4.03 -27.67 -6.06
N LYS A 34 -3.94 -28.60 -7.01
CA LYS A 34 -2.67 -28.95 -7.68
C LYS A 34 -2.35 -28.01 -8.83
N SER A 35 -3.37 -27.43 -9.45
CA SER A 35 -3.23 -26.41 -10.50
C SER A 35 -2.83 -25.02 -9.97
N VAL A 36 -2.82 -24.82 -8.65
CA VAL A 36 -2.49 -23.54 -8.02
C VAL A 36 -0.99 -23.26 -8.04
N ASP A 37 -0.60 -22.12 -8.61
CA ASP A 37 0.77 -21.59 -8.47
C ASP A 37 0.99 -21.02 -7.07
N ARG A 38 1.72 -21.77 -6.25
CA ARG A 38 2.02 -21.43 -4.85
C ARG A 38 3.20 -20.46 -4.68
N LYS A 39 3.75 -19.90 -5.76
CA LYS A 39 4.81 -18.86 -5.67
C LYS A 39 4.29 -17.55 -5.08
N GLY A 40 3.03 -17.19 -5.36
CA GLY A 40 2.38 -15.99 -4.82
C GLY A 40 1.47 -16.33 -3.65
N THR A 41 1.88 -16.02 -2.42
CA THR A 41 1.08 -16.26 -1.20
C THR A 41 1.07 -15.03 -0.31
N TYR A 42 -0.05 -14.82 0.39
CA TYR A 42 -0.28 -13.71 1.30
C TYR A 42 -0.12 -14.17 2.75
N ASN A 43 0.44 -13.30 3.59
CA ASN A 43 0.33 -13.48 5.05
C ASN A 43 -1.14 -13.31 5.45
N LEU A 44 -1.67 -14.22 6.26
CA LEU A 44 -3.07 -14.19 6.71
C LEU A 44 -3.17 -13.53 8.10
N GLY A 45 -2.62 -12.32 8.21
CA GLY A 45 -2.56 -11.55 9.46
C GLY A 45 -1.83 -12.26 10.60
N ALA A 46 -2.30 -12.07 11.84
CA ALA A 46 -1.68 -12.60 13.06
C ALA A 46 -1.86 -14.12 13.27
N THR A 47 -2.45 -14.84 12.31
CA THR A 47 -2.69 -16.29 12.42
C THR A 47 -1.41 -17.13 12.33
N GLY A 48 -0.34 -16.56 11.78
CA GLY A 48 0.90 -17.27 11.42
C GLY A 48 0.78 -18.17 10.20
N MET A 49 -0.32 -18.07 9.45
CA MET A 49 -0.48 -18.76 8.17
C MET A 49 -0.04 -17.88 7.00
N ARG A 50 0.42 -18.52 5.93
CA ARG A 50 0.35 -17.94 4.58
C ARG A 50 -0.66 -18.71 3.74
N GLY A 51 -1.36 -18.02 2.86
CA GLY A 51 -2.33 -18.64 1.98
C GLY A 51 -2.27 -18.12 0.55
N TRP A 52 -2.66 -19.00 -0.38
CA TRP A 52 -2.97 -18.62 -1.75
C TRP A 52 -4.42 -18.15 -1.84
N ILE A 53 -4.63 -17.04 -2.54
CA ILE A 53 -5.92 -16.38 -2.72
C ILE A 53 -6.10 -16.14 -4.21
N HIS A 54 -7.26 -16.56 -4.75
CA HIS A 54 -7.59 -16.32 -6.15
C HIS A 54 -7.53 -14.83 -6.47
N THR A 55 -6.63 -14.47 -7.40
CA THR A 55 -6.39 -13.08 -7.79
C THR A 55 -6.59 -12.96 -9.30
N LYS A 56 -7.78 -12.51 -9.70
CA LYS A 56 -8.14 -12.20 -11.08
C LYS A 56 -9.29 -11.18 -11.08
N ALA A 57 -9.06 -10.04 -11.73
CA ALA A 57 -10.12 -9.05 -11.94
C ALA A 57 -11.19 -9.60 -12.90
N GLU A 58 -12.46 -9.36 -12.59
CA GLU A 58 -13.59 -9.71 -13.48
C GLU A 58 -13.73 -8.69 -14.61
N THR A 59 -13.54 -7.42 -14.28
CA THR A 59 -13.61 -6.31 -15.24
C THR A 59 -12.31 -5.51 -15.27
N LYS A 60 -12.14 -4.70 -16.33
CA LYS A 60 -11.06 -3.70 -16.36
C LYS A 60 -11.16 -2.73 -15.17
N ALA A 61 -12.37 -2.35 -14.77
CA ALA A 61 -12.58 -1.52 -13.59
C ALA A 61 -12.02 -2.22 -12.34
N ASP A 62 -12.29 -3.51 -12.15
CA ASP A 62 -11.75 -4.24 -10.99
C ASP A 62 -10.23 -4.33 -11.00
N ALA A 63 -9.61 -4.46 -12.18
CA ALA A 63 -8.17 -4.39 -12.31
C ALA A 63 -7.64 -2.99 -11.94
N ASP A 64 -8.24 -1.95 -12.52
CA ASP A 64 -7.86 -0.56 -12.33
C ASP A 64 -8.08 -0.09 -10.88
N PHE A 65 -9.05 -0.64 -10.16
CA PHE A 65 -9.38 -0.30 -8.76
C PHE A 65 -8.75 -1.23 -7.72
N GLY A 66 -7.92 -2.20 -8.12
CA GLY A 66 -7.32 -3.14 -7.17
C GLY A 66 -8.39 -3.99 -6.46
N ARG A 67 -9.42 -4.44 -7.18
CA ARG A 67 -10.43 -5.42 -6.71
C ARG A 67 -10.17 -6.81 -7.26
N THR A 68 -8.90 -7.16 -7.46
CA THR A 68 -8.48 -8.41 -8.10
C THR A 68 -8.79 -9.67 -7.29
N THR A 69 -9.09 -9.55 -6.00
CA THR A 69 -9.45 -10.68 -5.13
C THR A 69 -10.96 -10.77 -4.87
N GLY A 70 -11.77 -9.89 -5.47
CA GLY A 70 -13.20 -9.76 -5.18
C GLY A 70 -14.03 -11.03 -5.36
N THR A 71 -13.58 -11.96 -6.21
CA THR A 71 -14.24 -13.24 -6.46
C THR A 71 -13.70 -14.40 -5.63
N SER A 72 -12.66 -14.18 -4.82
CA SER A 72 -12.11 -15.23 -3.97
C SER A 72 -13.09 -15.61 -2.87
N ARG A 73 -13.43 -16.90 -2.78
CA ARG A 73 -14.32 -17.48 -1.75
C ARG A 73 -13.67 -18.62 -0.97
N GLN A 74 -12.38 -18.88 -1.21
CA GLN A 74 -11.61 -19.93 -0.56
C GLN A 74 -10.16 -19.48 -0.44
N ILE A 75 -9.49 -19.89 0.64
CA ILE A 75 -8.06 -19.63 0.86
C ILE A 75 -7.36 -20.97 1.07
N LEU A 76 -6.37 -21.28 0.24
CA LEU A 76 -5.55 -22.48 0.40
C LEU A 76 -4.38 -22.16 1.32
N VAL A 77 -4.25 -22.89 2.42
CA VAL A 77 -3.14 -22.75 3.36
C VAL A 77 -1.87 -23.34 2.74
N THR A 78 -0.84 -22.50 2.62
CA THR A 78 0.44 -22.85 1.98
C THR A 78 1.61 -22.91 2.95
N HIS A 79 1.47 -22.32 4.13
CA HIS A 79 2.51 -22.30 5.15
C HIS A 79 1.89 -22.11 6.54
N ILE A 80 2.48 -22.76 7.54
CA ILE A 80 2.18 -22.58 8.96
C ILE A 80 3.50 -22.22 9.68
N GLY A 81 3.51 -21.09 10.36
CA GLY A 81 4.63 -20.70 11.22
C GLY A 81 4.63 -21.53 12.51
N ALA A 82 5.82 -21.96 12.94
CA ALA A 82 5.98 -22.64 14.23
C ALA A 82 5.61 -21.71 15.39
N ASN A 83 4.99 -22.27 16.44
CA ASN A 83 4.51 -21.56 17.63
C ASN A 83 3.51 -20.44 17.34
N SER A 84 2.83 -20.49 16.18
CA SER A 84 1.79 -19.53 15.82
C SER A 84 0.40 -19.99 16.27
N PRO A 85 -0.63 -19.11 16.25
CA PRO A 85 -2.01 -19.51 16.53
C PRO A 85 -2.53 -20.68 15.69
N ALA A 86 -2.01 -20.85 14.48
CA ALA A 86 -2.39 -21.93 13.57
C ALA A 86 -1.59 -23.23 13.77
N ASP A 87 -0.49 -23.20 14.51
CA ASP A 87 0.37 -24.36 14.75
C ASP A 87 -0.38 -25.45 15.54
N GLY A 88 -0.27 -26.70 15.08
CA GLY A 88 -1.01 -27.84 15.62
C GLY A 88 -2.53 -27.86 15.31
N VAL A 89 -3.13 -26.78 14.82
CA VAL A 89 -4.58 -26.71 14.49
C VAL A 89 -4.81 -26.82 12.97
N MET A 90 -4.04 -26.04 12.20
CA MET A 90 -4.09 -26.00 10.74
C MET A 90 -2.89 -26.73 10.14
N GLN A 91 -2.99 -27.09 8.86
CA GLN A 91 -1.95 -27.77 8.10
C GLN A 91 -1.85 -27.17 6.69
N VAL A 92 -0.69 -27.33 6.06
CA VAL A 92 -0.57 -27.09 4.62
C VAL A 92 -1.58 -27.97 3.89
N ASP A 93 -2.20 -27.43 2.84
CA ASP A 93 -3.28 -28.05 2.05
C ASP A 93 -4.68 -28.00 2.68
N ASP A 94 -4.81 -27.41 3.87
CA ASP A 94 -6.13 -27.00 4.36
C ASP A 94 -6.73 -25.91 3.46
N VAL A 95 -8.04 -25.97 3.24
CA VAL A 95 -8.79 -24.91 2.56
C VAL A 95 -9.70 -24.23 3.58
N ILE A 96 -9.51 -22.93 3.78
CA ILE A 96 -10.41 -22.10 4.57
C ILE A 96 -11.57 -21.71 3.65
N LEU A 97 -12.77 -22.17 4.00
CA LEU A 97 -14.00 -21.95 3.27
C LEU A 97 -14.82 -20.78 3.82
N GLY A 98 -14.55 -20.35 5.05
CA GLY A 98 -15.34 -19.34 5.74
C GLY A 98 -14.96 -19.14 7.21
N ILE A 99 -15.81 -18.41 7.92
CA ILE A 99 -15.67 -18.05 9.34
C ILE A 99 -16.81 -18.71 10.11
N ASP A 100 -16.52 -19.17 11.32
CA ASP A 100 -17.46 -19.95 12.15
C ASP A 100 -17.97 -21.19 11.40
N ASP A 101 -19.28 -21.26 11.13
CA ASP A 101 -19.96 -22.29 10.35
C ASP A 101 -20.47 -21.79 9.00
N GLN A 102 -20.13 -20.56 8.61
CA GLN A 102 -20.62 -19.90 7.40
C GLN A 102 -19.52 -19.79 6.33
N PRO A 103 -19.77 -20.25 5.09
CA PRO A 103 -18.87 -20.01 3.96
C PRO A 103 -18.67 -18.51 3.70
N PHE A 104 -17.53 -18.13 3.14
CA PHE A 104 -17.32 -16.77 2.64
C PHE A 104 -18.37 -16.44 1.57
N THR A 105 -19.03 -15.29 1.70
CA THR A 105 -19.95 -14.74 0.70
C THR A 105 -19.37 -13.54 -0.05
N ASP A 106 -18.30 -12.94 0.48
CA ASP A 106 -17.55 -11.82 -0.09
C ASP A 106 -16.06 -12.18 -0.25
N ASP A 107 -15.21 -11.23 -0.64
CA ASP A 107 -13.75 -11.37 -0.72
C ASP A 107 -13.20 -12.06 0.54
N ALA A 108 -12.76 -13.32 0.36
CA ALA A 108 -12.29 -14.17 1.44
C ALA A 108 -11.15 -13.52 2.23
N ARG A 109 -10.28 -12.76 1.55
CA ARG A 109 -9.16 -12.02 2.15
C ARG A 109 -9.62 -10.94 3.12
N LYS A 110 -10.63 -10.16 2.73
CA LYS A 110 -11.20 -9.12 3.59
C LYS A 110 -12.00 -9.74 4.74
N SER A 111 -12.76 -10.78 4.45
CA SER A 111 -13.61 -11.47 5.42
C SER A 111 -12.78 -12.08 6.55
N ILE A 112 -11.69 -12.79 6.23
CA ILE A 112 -10.80 -13.34 7.27
C ILE A 112 -10.08 -12.24 8.05
N ALA A 113 -9.70 -11.12 7.42
CA ALA A 113 -9.05 -10.03 8.13
C ALA A 113 -9.97 -9.33 9.14
N LEU A 114 -11.24 -9.11 8.77
CA LEU A 114 -12.26 -8.62 9.70
C LEU A 114 -12.50 -9.61 10.85
N ALA A 115 -12.50 -10.91 10.58
CA ALA A 115 -12.65 -11.93 11.61
C ALA A 115 -11.45 -11.97 12.58
N ILE A 116 -10.22 -11.77 12.08
CA ILE A 116 -9.03 -11.58 12.93
C ILE A 116 -9.21 -10.37 13.84
N GLN A 117 -9.63 -9.23 13.29
CA GLN A 117 -9.84 -8.00 14.06
C GLN A 117 -10.90 -8.18 15.16
N GLU A 118 -11.97 -8.93 14.88
CA GLU A 118 -13.00 -9.29 15.86
C GLU A 118 -12.46 -10.22 16.95
N ALA A 119 -11.67 -11.23 16.58
CA ALA A 119 -11.05 -12.15 17.53
C ALA A 119 -10.02 -11.48 18.46
N GLU A 120 -9.44 -10.35 18.06
CA GLU A 120 -8.49 -9.58 18.86
C GLU A 120 -9.13 -8.66 19.90
N LYS A 121 -10.46 -8.47 19.88
CA LYS A 121 -11.16 -7.59 20.82
C LYS A 121 -11.13 -8.14 22.26
N SER A 122 -11.07 -7.22 23.23
CA SER A 122 -11.30 -7.56 24.64
C SER A 122 -12.80 -7.50 24.92
N HIS A 123 -13.40 -8.53 25.53
CA HIS A 123 -14.80 -8.43 25.99
C HIS A 123 -14.90 -7.61 27.28
N VAL A 124 -15.83 -6.65 27.30
CA VAL A 124 -16.63 -6.28 28.47
C VAL A 124 -18.09 -6.25 28.01
N GLY A 125 -18.88 -7.28 28.37
CA GLY A 125 -20.32 -7.33 28.16
C GLY A 125 -20.77 -7.70 26.74
N GLY A 126 -21.62 -8.73 26.63
CA GLY A 126 -22.46 -8.88 25.43
C GLY A 126 -23.49 -7.77 25.41
N GLU A 127 -23.94 -7.37 24.22
CA GLU A 127 -25.25 -6.73 24.11
C GLU A 127 -26.29 -7.63 24.80
N GLU A 128 -27.15 -7.05 25.64
CA GLU A 128 -28.33 -7.74 26.16
C GLU A 128 -29.12 -8.29 24.97
N GLY A 129 -29.07 -9.62 24.78
CA GLY A 129 -29.87 -10.33 23.77
C GLY A 129 -29.11 -11.17 22.74
N ASN A 130 -27.77 -11.14 22.66
CA ASN A 130 -27.03 -11.99 21.71
C ASN A 130 -25.88 -12.82 22.34
N PRO A 131 -26.20 -13.98 22.94
CA PRO A 131 -25.22 -14.82 23.65
C PRO A 131 -24.22 -15.57 22.75
N LYS A 132 -24.25 -15.40 21.41
CA LYS A 132 -23.39 -16.15 20.47
C LYS A 132 -22.10 -15.46 20.05
N LYS A 133 -21.87 -14.19 20.40
CA LYS A 133 -20.65 -13.48 19.99
C LYS A 133 -19.57 -13.53 21.06
N THR A 134 -19.00 -14.72 21.23
CA THR A 134 -17.79 -14.96 22.03
C THR A 134 -16.57 -14.83 21.12
N SER A 135 -15.77 -13.78 21.25
CA SER A 135 -14.42 -13.81 20.68
C SER A 135 -13.43 -13.02 21.53
N SER A 136 -13.30 -13.43 22.78
CA SER A 136 -12.15 -13.15 23.63
C SER A 136 -10.96 -14.01 23.19
N GLY A 137 -10.38 -13.72 22.01
CA GLY A 137 -9.19 -14.42 21.50
C GLY A 137 -9.49 -15.73 20.77
N SER A 138 -10.69 -15.93 20.21
CA SER A 138 -11.04 -17.12 19.42
C SER A 138 -11.41 -16.72 18.01
N LEU A 139 -10.68 -17.24 17.01
CA LEU A 139 -11.00 -17.13 15.59
C LEU A 139 -11.42 -18.52 15.09
N VAL A 140 -12.70 -18.71 14.79
CA VAL A 140 -13.19 -19.99 14.26
C VAL A 140 -13.20 -19.94 12.74
N LEU A 141 -12.58 -20.93 12.12
CA LEU A 141 -12.46 -21.07 10.67
C LEU A 141 -13.23 -22.31 10.21
N LEU A 142 -14.02 -22.16 9.15
CA LEU A 142 -14.63 -23.29 8.45
C LEU A 142 -13.57 -23.93 7.55
N ARG A 143 -12.97 -25.02 8.00
CA ARG A 143 -11.87 -25.70 7.32
C ARG A 143 -12.36 -26.91 6.54
N TRP A 144 -11.86 -27.07 5.32
CA TRP A 144 -11.89 -28.34 4.60
C TRP A 144 -10.51 -29.01 4.61
N ARG A 145 -10.50 -30.32 4.89
CA ARG A 145 -9.32 -31.20 4.84
C ARG A 145 -9.74 -32.59 4.38
N ALA A 146 -9.13 -33.09 3.31
CA ALA A 146 -9.29 -34.48 2.84
C ALA A 146 -10.75 -34.95 2.74
N GLY A 147 -11.63 -34.11 2.18
CA GLY A 147 -13.05 -34.43 1.98
C GLY A 147 -13.96 -34.14 3.18
N LYS A 148 -13.42 -33.71 4.33
CA LYS A 148 -14.19 -33.34 5.51
C LYS A 148 -14.16 -31.83 5.71
N THR A 149 -15.34 -31.25 5.96
CA THR A 149 -15.50 -29.86 6.40
C THR A 149 -15.83 -29.82 7.89
N GLU A 150 -15.12 -28.99 8.66
CA GLU A 150 -15.39 -28.77 10.08
C GLU A 150 -14.90 -27.40 10.54
N SER A 151 -15.53 -26.86 11.58
CA SER A 151 -15.10 -25.62 12.21
C SER A 151 -13.96 -25.90 13.19
N VAL A 152 -12.89 -25.10 13.11
CA VAL A 152 -11.73 -25.18 14.01
C VAL A 152 -11.40 -23.83 14.60
N ALA A 153 -11.06 -23.80 15.89
CA ALA A 153 -10.78 -22.56 16.62
C ALA A 153 -9.27 -22.31 16.74
N LEU A 154 -8.82 -21.14 16.28
CA LEU A 154 -7.48 -20.62 16.54
C LEU A 154 -7.51 -19.73 17.79
N LYS A 155 -6.54 -19.93 18.68
CA LYS A 155 -6.35 -19.08 19.85
C LYS A 155 -5.58 -17.83 19.45
N MET A 156 -6.30 -16.74 19.24
CA MET A 156 -5.74 -15.43 18.89
C MET A 156 -5.35 -14.65 20.16
N ARG A 157 -4.33 -13.81 20.02
CA ARG A 157 -3.96 -12.87 21.08
C ARG A 157 -4.98 -11.74 21.13
N VAL A 158 -5.49 -11.45 22.33
CA VAL A 158 -6.34 -10.27 22.55
C VAL A 158 -5.46 -9.02 22.59
N LEU A 159 -5.73 -8.08 21.68
CA LEU A 159 -5.06 -6.77 21.61
C LEU A 159 -5.95 -5.63 22.11
N GLY A 160 -7.26 -5.86 22.21
CA GLY A 160 -8.27 -4.85 22.55
C GLY A 160 -9.04 -4.36 21.33
N THR A 161 -9.82 -3.31 21.52
CA THR A 161 -10.64 -2.69 20.47
C THR A 161 -9.98 -1.41 19.98
N TYR A 162 -10.11 -1.10 18.70
CA TYR A 162 -9.72 0.21 18.19
C TYR A 162 -10.63 1.29 18.78
N SER A 163 -10.04 2.37 19.31
CA SER A 163 -10.78 3.55 19.78
C SER A 163 -11.37 4.35 18.60
N ASP A 164 -12.41 5.14 18.85
CA ASP A 164 -13.04 6.00 17.83
C ASP A 164 -12.06 7.00 17.19
N THR A 165 -11.00 7.35 17.92
CA THR A 165 -9.94 8.26 17.45
C THR A 165 -8.72 7.54 16.89
N ALA A 166 -8.77 6.22 16.72
CA ALA A 166 -7.63 5.43 16.22
C ALA A 166 -7.06 6.04 14.91
N PRO A 167 -5.72 6.06 14.75
CA PRO A 167 -4.72 5.47 15.64
C PRO A 167 -4.37 6.31 16.88
N TYR A 168 -4.92 7.53 17.01
CA TYR A 168 -4.66 8.42 18.14
C TYR A 168 -5.44 7.97 19.38
N ASN A 169 -4.82 8.10 20.56
CA ASN A 169 -5.41 7.74 21.85
C ASN A 169 -6.01 6.31 21.89
N CYS A 170 -5.37 5.38 21.17
CA CYS A 170 -5.84 4.01 21.01
C CYS A 170 -4.84 3.01 21.60
N PRO A 171 -5.17 2.33 22.71
CA PRO A 171 -4.26 1.35 23.33
C PRO A 171 -3.85 0.21 22.39
N LYS A 172 -4.78 -0.27 21.55
CA LYS A 172 -4.48 -1.29 20.53
C LYS A 172 -3.45 -0.78 19.52
N SER A 173 -3.65 0.43 18.97
CA SER A 173 -2.70 1.02 18.00
C SER A 173 -1.33 1.26 18.63
N ALA A 174 -1.27 1.75 19.88
CA ALA A 174 -0.02 1.95 20.59
C ALA A 174 0.78 0.63 20.73
N LYS A 175 0.10 -0.46 21.11
CA LYS A 175 0.70 -1.78 21.23
C LYS A 175 1.18 -2.34 19.89
N ILE A 176 0.43 -2.13 18.81
CA ILE A 176 0.84 -2.52 17.45
C ILE A 176 2.11 -1.77 17.04
N ILE A 177 2.18 -0.45 17.30
CA ILE A 177 3.36 0.37 16.98
C ILE A 177 4.59 -0.08 17.77
N GLU A 178 4.43 -0.32 19.08
CA GLU A 178 5.51 -0.82 19.96
C GLU A 178 6.10 -2.13 19.42
N GLU A 179 5.24 -3.11 19.13
CA GLU A 179 5.68 -4.43 18.68
C GLU A 179 6.21 -4.42 17.25
N ALA A 180 5.61 -3.60 16.37
CA ALA A 180 6.12 -3.39 15.02
C ALA A 180 7.54 -2.80 15.07
N CYS A 181 7.77 -1.76 15.87
CA CYS A 181 9.11 -1.16 16.00
C CYS A 181 10.13 -2.13 16.60
N ALA A 182 9.74 -2.93 17.60
CA ALA A 182 10.59 -3.99 18.14
C ALA A 182 10.94 -5.08 17.11
N SER A 183 10.06 -5.35 16.14
CA SER A 183 10.36 -6.22 15.00
C SER A 183 11.28 -5.53 13.99
N LEU A 184 10.98 -4.29 13.61
CA LEU A 184 11.76 -3.51 12.64
C LEU A 184 13.20 -3.27 13.10
N GLN A 185 13.44 -3.18 14.41
CA GLN A 185 14.78 -3.10 14.99
C GLN A 185 15.67 -4.30 14.62
N LYS A 186 15.08 -5.48 14.37
CA LYS A 186 15.80 -6.71 14.02
C LYS A 186 15.99 -6.87 12.50
N GLU A 187 15.22 -6.13 11.71
CA GLU A 187 15.26 -6.18 10.25
C GLU A 187 16.51 -5.47 9.71
N THR A 188 17.12 -6.05 8.67
CA THR A 188 18.30 -5.48 8.00
C THR A 188 18.05 -5.36 6.49
N GLY A 189 18.94 -4.66 5.80
CA GLY A 189 18.91 -4.58 4.34
C GLY A 189 18.28 -3.31 3.77
N MET A 190 17.63 -3.43 2.61
CA MET A 190 17.29 -2.29 1.74
C MET A 190 16.31 -1.29 2.36
N TRP A 191 15.47 -1.72 3.30
CA TRP A 191 14.42 -0.90 3.92
C TRP A 191 14.86 -0.20 5.22
N LYS A 192 16.16 -0.25 5.56
CA LYS A 192 16.67 0.28 6.84
C LYS A 192 16.34 1.77 7.09
N THR A 193 16.26 2.60 6.05
CA THR A 193 15.91 4.03 6.19
C THR A 193 14.45 4.21 6.58
N VAL A 194 13.55 3.39 6.02
CA VAL A 194 12.13 3.37 6.39
C VAL A 194 11.95 2.83 7.81
N ASN A 195 12.68 1.78 8.18
CA ASN A 195 12.66 1.23 9.55
C ASN A 195 13.17 2.27 10.56
N GLY A 196 14.29 2.95 10.24
CA GLY A 196 14.85 4.02 11.04
C GLY A 196 13.87 5.18 11.22
N LEU A 197 13.17 5.57 10.15
CA LEU A 197 12.14 6.60 10.20
C LEU A 197 10.94 6.20 11.07
N ALA A 198 10.48 4.95 10.98
CA ALA A 198 9.41 4.43 11.81
C ALA A 198 9.78 4.45 13.30
N MET A 199 11.00 3.99 13.64
CA MET A 199 11.51 4.05 15.02
C MET A 199 11.67 5.49 15.51
N LEU A 200 12.20 6.39 14.67
CA LEU A 200 12.39 7.81 15.00
C LEU A 200 11.04 8.48 15.34
N ALA A 201 9.99 8.16 14.56
CA ALA A 201 8.65 8.70 14.75
C ALA A 201 7.99 8.30 16.09
N THR A 202 8.48 7.25 16.77
CA THR A 202 7.98 6.87 18.10
C THR A 202 8.39 7.87 19.19
N GLY A 203 9.50 8.60 19.00
CA GLY A 203 10.09 9.44 20.03
C GLY A 203 10.73 8.66 21.20
N ASP A 204 10.80 7.33 21.14
CA ASP A 204 11.41 6.51 22.19
C ASP A 204 12.96 6.62 22.13
N PRO A 205 13.61 7.17 23.18
CA PRO A 205 15.06 7.30 23.22
C PRO A 205 15.81 5.96 23.16
N SER A 206 15.14 4.83 23.47
CA SER A 206 15.75 3.49 23.43
C SER A 206 16.22 3.09 22.03
N TYR A 207 15.57 3.60 20.97
CA TYR A 207 15.95 3.34 19.58
C TYR A 207 17.07 4.24 19.05
N MET A 208 17.35 5.37 19.73
CA MET A 208 18.26 6.40 19.21
C MET A 208 19.68 5.90 18.90
N PRO A 209 20.32 5.02 19.70
CA PRO A 209 21.63 4.48 19.34
C PRO A 209 21.63 3.75 17.98
N GLN A 210 20.59 2.97 17.71
CA GLN A 210 20.44 2.27 16.43
C GLN A 210 20.08 3.22 15.29
N ILE A 211 19.17 4.17 15.52
CA ILE A 211 18.79 5.17 14.52
C ILE A 211 20.03 5.97 14.10
N LYS A 212 20.84 6.41 15.06
CA LYS A 212 22.11 7.11 14.80
C LYS A 212 23.08 6.25 13.99
N ALA A 213 23.25 4.97 14.36
CA ALA A 213 24.10 4.07 13.61
C ALA A 213 23.63 3.91 12.15
N ILE A 214 22.31 3.76 11.93
CA ILE A 214 21.72 3.71 10.59
C ILE A 214 21.99 5.02 9.84
N ALA A 215 21.74 6.19 10.47
CA ALA A 215 21.93 7.50 9.86
C ALA A 215 23.38 7.73 9.42
N GLN A 216 24.35 7.36 10.24
CA GLN A 216 25.78 7.47 9.91
C GLN A 216 26.20 6.46 8.83
N GLU A 217 25.61 5.28 8.81
CA GLU A 217 25.87 4.26 7.78
C GLU A 217 25.36 4.70 6.40
N VAL A 218 24.13 5.21 6.32
CA VAL A 218 23.48 5.59 5.06
C VAL A 218 23.80 7.02 4.61
N GLY A 219 24.23 7.87 5.54
CA GLY A 219 24.61 9.25 5.30
C GLY A 219 26.08 9.53 5.66
N PRO A 220 27.06 8.79 5.10
CA PRO A 220 28.46 9.07 5.40
C PRO A 220 28.88 10.43 4.81
N PRO A 221 29.90 11.10 5.39
CA PRO A 221 30.40 12.38 4.88
C PRO A 221 31.08 12.28 3.50
N THR A 222 31.29 11.06 3.01
CA THR A 222 31.84 10.77 1.67
C THR A 222 30.77 10.48 0.63
N LEU A 223 29.48 10.50 1.02
CA LEU A 223 28.39 10.19 0.11
C LEU A 223 28.45 11.12 -1.10
N LYS A 224 28.34 10.52 -2.27
CA LYS A 224 28.26 11.21 -3.55
C LYS A 224 27.26 10.46 -4.42
N TYR A 225 26.32 11.18 -5.00
CA TYR A 225 25.34 10.59 -5.90
C TYR A 225 25.68 10.84 -7.35
N ASP A 226 25.59 9.77 -8.13
CA ASP A 226 25.47 9.88 -9.57
C ASP A 226 23.99 10.04 -9.92
N MET A 227 23.69 11.10 -10.68
CA MET A 227 22.39 11.45 -11.24
C MET A 227 21.73 10.26 -11.97
N PRO A 228 20.90 9.44 -11.29
CA PRO A 228 20.57 8.10 -11.78
C PRO A 228 19.44 8.14 -12.80
N ARG A 229 19.73 7.77 -14.05
CA ARG A 229 18.75 7.85 -15.15
C ARG A 229 17.86 6.61 -15.32
N ILE A 230 18.24 5.49 -14.72
CA ILE A 230 17.53 4.21 -14.82
C ILE A 230 17.40 3.53 -13.45
N GLY A 231 16.49 2.56 -13.36
CA GLY A 231 16.26 1.77 -12.15
C GLY A 231 15.52 2.54 -11.06
N MET A 232 15.62 2.10 -9.81
CA MET A 232 14.85 2.63 -8.67
C MET A 232 15.56 3.79 -7.94
N GLY A 233 16.34 4.59 -8.65
CA GLY A 233 17.23 5.60 -8.06
C GLY A 233 16.48 6.66 -7.26
N VAL A 234 15.37 7.19 -7.81
CA VAL A 234 14.60 8.26 -7.17
C VAL A 234 13.93 7.78 -5.88
N TRP A 235 13.36 6.57 -5.84
CA TRP A 235 12.79 6.01 -4.61
C TRP A 235 13.82 5.94 -3.48
N ARG A 236 15.01 5.40 -3.79
CA ARG A 236 16.08 5.24 -2.81
C ARG A 236 16.52 6.59 -2.25
N MET A 237 16.74 7.57 -3.12
CA MET A 237 17.10 8.92 -2.71
C MET A 237 15.99 9.63 -1.93
N GLY A 238 14.73 9.48 -2.35
CA GLY A 238 13.58 10.08 -1.67
C GLY A 238 13.45 9.60 -0.23
N TYR A 239 13.39 8.28 -0.01
CA TYR A 239 13.30 7.73 1.36
C TYR A 239 14.55 7.99 2.20
N LEU A 240 15.74 8.01 1.58
CA LEU A 240 16.98 8.40 2.27
C LEU A 240 16.92 9.87 2.72
N GLY A 241 16.55 10.78 1.82
CA GLY A 241 16.47 12.21 2.09
C GLY A 241 15.43 12.55 3.15
N ILE A 242 14.27 11.90 3.13
CA ILE A 242 13.25 12.01 4.19
C ILE A 242 13.85 11.59 5.54
N PHE A 243 14.43 10.38 5.61
CA PHE A 243 14.99 9.87 6.86
C PHE A 243 16.12 10.74 7.43
N LEU A 244 17.09 11.12 6.60
CA LEU A 244 18.20 11.99 7.04
C LEU A 244 17.70 13.37 7.48
N SER A 245 16.70 13.92 6.80
CA SER A 245 16.15 15.23 7.15
C SER A 245 15.40 15.20 8.49
N GLU A 246 14.52 14.22 8.69
CA GLU A 246 13.81 14.05 9.97
C GLU A 246 14.81 13.79 11.12
N TYR A 247 15.81 12.93 10.89
CA TYR A 247 16.87 12.67 11.87
C TYR A 247 17.64 13.94 12.23
N TYR A 248 18.07 14.72 11.23
CA TYR A 248 18.79 15.99 11.44
C TYR A 248 17.92 17.00 12.20
N LEU A 249 16.66 17.18 11.80
CA LEU A 249 15.73 18.10 12.47
C LEU A 249 15.50 17.74 13.94
N GLN A 250 15.44 16.45 14.26
CA GLN A 250 15.19 15.97 15.61
C GLN A 250 16.44 15.97 16.51
N THR A 251 17.64 15.81 15.93
CA THR A 251 18.87 15.59 16.72
C THR A 251 19.91 16.71 16.61
N GLY A 252 19.91 17.47 15.52
CA GLY A 252 20.98 18.41 15.18
C GLY A 252 22.32 17.73 14.84
N ASP A 253 22.34 16.43 14.57
CA ASP A 253 23.57 15.69 14.26
C ASP A 253 24.15 16.11 12.90
N THR A 254 25.19 16.94 12.92
CA THR A 254 25.83 17.46 11.71
C THR A 254 26.67 16.42 10.96
N SER A 255 26.88 15.22 11.51
CA SER A 255 27.65 14.17 10.81
C SER A 255 26.97 13.69 9.52
N VAL A 256 25.64 13.88 9.40
CA VAL A 256 24.87 13.53 8.19
C VAL A 256 24.61 14.71 7.25
N GLU A 257 25.04 15.91 7.61
CA GLU A 257 24.69 17.15 6.88
C GLU A 257 25.15 17.12 5.42
N HIS A 258 26.36 16.62 5.17
CA HIS A 258 26.89 16.44 3.81
C HIS A 258 26.00 15.51 2.97
N ALA A 259 25.63 14.36 3.51
CA ALA A 259 24.79 13.39 2.82
C ALA A 259 23.38 13.92 2.56
N LEU A 260 22.80 14.62 3.54
CA LEU A 260 21.52 15.30 3.41
C LEU A 260 21.56 16.34 2.27
N HIS A 261 22.59 17.17 2.24
CA HIS A 261 22.80 18.16 1.17
C HIS A 261 22.91 17.46 -0.19
N GLU A 262 23.80 16.47 -0.31
CA GLU A 262 24.04 15.75 -1.56
C GLU A 262 22.77 15.12 -2.12
N VAL A 263 21.98 14.43 -1.29
CA VAL A 263 20.71 13.80 -1.71
C VAL A 263 19.70 14.84 -2.19
N CYS A 264 19.42 15.85 -1.38
CA CYS A 264 18.34 16.79 -1.66
C CYS A 264 18.67 17.65 -2.89
N VAL A 265 19.92 18.09 -3.02
CA VAL A 265 20.37 18.90 -4.17
C VAL A 265 20.43 18.05 -5.45
N THR A 266 20.84 16.79 -5.37
CA THR A 266 20.79 15.85 -6.51
C THR A 266 19.36 15.66 -6.99
N LEU A 267 18.41 15.45 -6.08
CA LEU A 267 16.99 15.34 -6.41
C LEU A 267 16.47 16.62 -7.05
N ALA A 268 16.76 17.79 -6.47
CA ALA A 268 16.32 19.09 -7.00
C ALA A 268 16.82 19.33 -8.44
N LYS A 269 18.12 19.05 -8.70
CA LYS A 269 18.73 19.12 -10.04
C LYS A 269 18.15 18.09 -11.01
N GLY A 270 17.72 16.94 -10.50
CA GLY A 270 17.17 15.82 -11.27
C GLY A 270 15.66 15.87 -11.53
N GLN A 271 14.98 16.85 -10.96
CA GLN A 271 13.55 17.05 -11.14
C GLN A 271 13.23 17.51 -12.57
N SER A 272 12.11 17.06 -13.14
CA SER A 272 11.65 17.50 -14.47
C SER A 272 11.23 18.96 -14.50
N MET A 273 11.00 19.48 -15.71
CA MET A 273 10.44 20.82 -15.92
C MET A 273 9.10 21.07 -15.23
N TYR A 274 8.34 20.01 -14.93
CA TYR A 274 7.05 20.10 -14.25
C TYR A 274 7.12 19.77 -12.76
N GLY A 275 8.31 19.54 -12.19
CA GLY A 275 8.38 19.19 -10.77
C GLY A 275 8.22 17.69 -10.48
N THR A 276 8.23 16.85 -11.51
CA THR A 276 7.97 15.41 -11.41
C THR A 276 9.24 14.57 -11.55
N PHE A 277 9.12 13.26 -11.31
CA PHE A 277 10.17 12.27 -11.49
C PHE A 277 9.66 11.04 -12.23
N GLY A 278 10.55 10.33 -12.92
CA GLY A 278 10.32 8.99 -13.44
C GLY A 278 11.01 7.96 -12.54
N HIS A 279 11.29 6.76 -13.05
CA HIS A 279 12.10 5.78 -12.31
C HIS A 279 13.47 6.33 -11.91
N GLY A 280 14.11 7.01 -12.86
CA GLY A 280 15.26 7.87 -12.66
C GLY A 280 14.90 9.36 -12.71
N ILE A 281 15.93 10.19 -12.64
CA ILE A 281 15.83 11.64 -12.82
C ILE A 281 15.47 12.02 -14.27
N SER A 282 15.09 13.28 -14.49
CA SER A 282 14.83 13.81 -15.82
C SER A 282 16.05 13.79 -16.73
N ASP A 283 15.80 13.81 -18.04
CA ASP A 283 16.85 14.11 -19.00
C ASP A 283 17.35 15.55 -18.88
N ARG A 284 18.44 15.84 -19.60
CA ARG A 284 18.85 17.23 -19.82
C ARG A 284 17.96 17.84 -20.90
N THR A 285 17.80 19.16 -20.87
CA THR A 285 17.24 19.90 -22.00
C THR A 285 18.12 19.74 -23.25
N LYS A 286 17.61 20.16 -24.42
CA LYS A 286 18.38 20.11 -25.68
C LYS A 286 19.67 20.93 -25.58
N GLU A 287 19.67 21.98 -24.77
CA GLU A 287 20.81 22.86 -24.50
C GLU A 287 21.73 22.31 -23.39
N GLY A 288 21.49 21.09 -22.89
CA GLY A 288 22.33 20.44 -21.88
C GLY A 288 22.05 20.90 -20.43
N LYS A 289 21.04 21.75 -20.19
CA LYS A 289 20.66 22.21 -18.84
C LYS A 289 19.84 21.16 -18.09
N PHE A 290 19.71 21.32 -16.76
CA PHE A 290 18.82 20.50 -15.93
C PHE A 290 17.34 20.62 -16.35
N HIS A 291 16.49 19.77 -15.78
CA HIS A 291 15.02 19.81 -15.92
C HIS A 291 14.50 19.59 -17.34
N GLY A 292 15.01 18.58 -18.03
CA GLY A 292 14.39 18.08 -19.26
C GLY A 292 13.12 17.28 -19.01
N SER A 293 12.66 16.56 -20.04
CA SER A 293 11.52 15.65 -19.94
C SER A 293 11.88 14.40 -19.13
N ILE A 294 10.88 13.76 -18.56
CA ILE A 294 11.04 12.41 -18.02
C ILE A 294 11.23 11.40 -19.17
N PRO A 295 12.21 10.48 -19.09
CA PRO A 295 12.42 9.45 -20.11
C PRO A 295 11.20 8.52 -20.34
N PRO A 296 11.19 7.74 -21.45
CA PRO A 296 10.12 6.79 -21.76
C PRO A 296 9.77 5.84 -20.59
N TYR A 297 8.48 5.49 -20.48
CA TYR A 297 7.70 5.10 -19.29
C TYR A 297 6.94 6.27 -18.66
N GLY A 298 7.55 7.46 -18.61
CA GLY A 298 6.90 8.68 -18.09
C GLY A 298 6.97 8.81 -16.57
N SER A 299 6.27 9.83 -16.04
CA SER A 299 6.36 10.18 -14.63
C SER A 299 5.68 9.18 -13.68
N VAL A 300 6.34 8.92 -12.56
CA VAL A 300 5.89 8.03 -11.49
C VAL A 300 5.49 8.87 -10.26
N LEU A 301 4.25 9.35 -10.19
CA LEU A 301 3.89 10.34 -9.16
C LEU A 301 4.03 9.89 -7.69
N GLU A 302 4.09 8.60 -7.39
CA GLU A 302 4.37 8.13 -6.01
C GLU A 302 5.81 8.45 -5.62
N ASN A 303 6.77 8.12 -6.48
CA ASN A 303 8.17 8.42 -6.22
C ASN A 303 8.44 9.92 -6.29
N ALA A 304 7.70 10.63 -7.16
CA ALA A 304 7.84 12.07 -7.29
C ALA A 304 7.34 12.75 -6.01
N ALA A 305 6.27 12.27 -5.39
CA ALA A 305 5.81 12.78 -4.11
C ALA A 305 6.87 12.58 -3.01
N GLY A 306 7.46 11.38 -2.91
CA GLY A 306 8.52 11.10 -1.92
C GLY A 306 9.79 11.92 -2.14
N ALA A 307 10.25 12.05 -3.39
CA ALA A 307 11.41 12.85 -3.74
C ALA A 307 11.19 14.35 -3.46
N ASN A 308 10.01 14.88 -3.78
CA ASN A 308 9.70 16.27 -3.50
C ASN A 308 9.51 16.54 -2.00
N LEU A 309 8.96 15.59 -1.23
CA LEU A 309 8.96 15.68 0.23
C LEU A 309 10.39 15.75 0.79
N ALA A 310 11.33 14.95 0.26
CA ALA A 310 12.74 15.04 0.65
C ALA A 310 13.35 16.41 0.36
N ILE A 311 13.08 16.99 -0.82
CA ILE A 311 13.57 18.34 -1.19
C ILE A 311 13.01 19.40 -0.23
N VAL A 312 11.70 19.36 0.06
CA VAL A 312 11.04 20.30 0.98
C VAL A 312 11.61 20.17 2.39
N LEU A 313 11.83 18.94 2.88
CA LEU A 313 12.47 18.71 4.17
C LEU A 313 13.92 19.20 4.19
N GLY A 314 14.68 19.00 3.11
CA GLY A 314 16.03 19.56 2.97
C GLY A 314 16.05 21.09 3.09
N LYS A 315 15.10 21.79 2.46
CA LYS A 315 14.90 23.24 2.68
C LYS A 315 14.64 23.56 4.15
N ARG A 316 13.79 22.77 4.82
CA ARG A 316 13.46 22.94 6.25
C ARG A 316 14.67 22.69 7.17
N CYS A 317 15.60 21.81 6.77
CA CYS A 317 16.88 21.62 7.44
C CYS A 317 17.86 22.79 7.25
N GLY A 318 17.50 23.81 6.46
CA GLY A 318 18.31 25.01 6.25
C GLY A 318 19.26 24.93 5.06
N LEU A 319 19.07 23.97 4.14
CA LEU A 319 19.86 23.92 2.91
C LEU A 319 19.69 25.19 2.07
N LYS A 320 20.82 25.74 1.62
CA LYS A 320 20.88 26.95 0.80
C LYS A 320 21.49 26.62 -0.56
N ASP A 321 20.67 26.13 -1.48
CA ASP A 321 21.02 25.95 -2.89
C ASP A 321 19.84 26.48 -3.74
N PRO A 322 20.08 27.34 -4.75
CA PRO A 322 19.02 27.92 -5.57
C PRO A 322 18.15 26.86 -6.29
N GLU A 323 18.68 25.66 -6.52
CA GLU A 323 17.92 24.55 -7.11
C GLU A 323 16.83 24.03 -6.17
N ILE A 324 17.03 24.10 -4.85
CA ILE A 324 16.05 23.64 -3.86
C ILE A 324 14.78 24.49 -3.94
N ASP A 325 14.90 25.81 -3.86
CA ASP A 325 13.75 26.71 -3.91
C ASP A 325 13.01 26.59 -5.25
N ALA A 326 13.74 26.56 -6.36
CA ALA A 326 13.15 26.39 -7.68
C ALA A 326 12.43 25.03 -7.82
N ALA A 327 12.96 23.98 -7.20
CA ALA A 327 12.33 22.65 -7.22
C ALA A 327 11.06 22.59 -6.38
N VAL A 328 11.04 23.23 -5.22
CA VAL A 328 9.84 23.35 -4.38
C VAL A 328 8.74 24.10 -5.13
N GLU A 329 9.06 25.20 -5.82
CA GLU A 329 8.07 25.95 -6.61
C GLU A 329 7.48 25.12 -7.76
N ARG A 330 8.30 24.36 -8.50
CA ARG A 330 7.81 23.46 -9.55
C ARG A 330 6.88 22.38 -8.98
N ALA A 331 7.27 21.76 -7.86
CA ALA A 331 6.46 20.74 -7.19
C ALA A 331 5.12 21.33 -6.70
N ASN A 332 5.16 22.50 -6.07
CA ASN A 332 3.98 23.21 -5.60
C ASN A 332 3.02 23.53 -6.75
N GLY A 333 3.53 23.98 -7.90
CA GLY A 333 2.75 24.22 -9.10
C GLY A 333 2.06 22.94 -9.61
N PHE A 334 2.81 21.84 -9.72
CA PHE A 334 2.27 20.59 -10.26
C PHE A 334 1.30 19.89 -9.32
N PHE A 335 1.68 19.62 -8.07
CA PHE A 335 0.78 18.93 -7.13
C PHE A 335 -0.39 19.83 -6.69
N GLY A 336 -0.18 21.15 -6.64
CA GLY A 336 -1.21 22.12 -6.35
C GLY A 336 -2.26 22.23 -7.46
N TYR A 337 -1.89 21.94 -8.72
CA TYR A 337 -2.84 21.95 -9.84
C TYR A 337 -4.02 20.98 -9.65
N TYR A 338 -3.83 19.87 -8.95
CA TYR A 338 -4.85 18.83 -8.74
C TYR A 338 -5.83 19.12 -7.60
N VAL A 339 -5.58 20.18 -6.81
CA VAL A 339 -6.46 20.58 -5.70
C VAL A 339 -7.84 20.95 -6.24
N ASP A 340 -8.87 20.38 -5.62
CA ASP A 340 -10.28 20.46 -6.00
C ASP A 340 -10.63 19.86 -7.38
N LYS A 341 -9.74 19.03 -7.97
CA LYS A 341 -9.99 18.40 -9.28
C LYS A 341 -10.01 16.87 -9.28
N GLY A 342 -9.56 16.22 -8.23
CA GLY A 342 -9.46 14.76 -8.13
C GLY A 342 -8.13 14.28 -7.54
N TYR A 343 -7.87 12.97 -7.64
CA TYR A 343 -6.65 12.36 -7.11
C TYR A 343 -5.56 12.21 -8.18
N LEU A 344 -4.33 11.92 -7.72
CA LEU A 344 -3.14 11.80 -8.57
C LEU A 344 -3.14 10.49 -9.39
N ASN A 345 -2.94 10.62 -10.70
CA ASN A 345 -2.72 9.48 -11.60
C ASN A 345 -1.24 9.09 -11.69
N TYR A 346 -0.89 8.23 -12.64
CA TYR A 346 0.49 8.09 -13.12
C TYR A 346 0.71 8.99 -14.32
N GLY A 347 1.89 9.58 -14.47
CA GLY A 347 2.17 10.51 -15.55
C GLY A 347 1.67 11.93 -15.30
N GLU A 348 1.77 12.74 -16.35
CA GLU A 348 1.54 14.18 -16.35
C GLU A 348 0.28 14.49 -17.18
N HIS A 349 -0.87 14.02 -16.69
CA HIS A 349 -2.14 14.13 -17.41
C HIS A 349 -3.29 14.50 -16.47
N GLU A 350 -4.52 14.52 -17.00
CA GLU A 350 -5.71 14.97 -16.29
C GLU A 350 -5.92 14.28 -14.93
N PRO A 351 -6.48 15.02 -13.95
CA PRO A 351 -6.89 14.45 -12.67
C PRO A 351 -7.77 13.22 -12.85
N CYS A 352 -7.55 12.22 -12.02
CA CYS A 352 -8.44 11.07 -12.02
C CYS A 352 -9.72 11.43 -11.28
N TYR A 353 -10.83 11.14 -11.93
CA TYR A 353 -12.12 10.97 -11.28
C TYR A 353 -12.60 9.57 -11.65
N SER A 354 -12.85 8.75 -10.64
CA SER A 354 -13.46 7.45 -10.87
C SER A 354 -14.98 7.58 -10.76
N PRO A 355 -15.76 7.01 -11.69
CA PRO A 355 -17.21 6.89 -11.54
C PRO A 355 -17.62 6.17 -10.24
N ASP A 356 -16.72 5.32 -9.72
CA ASP A 356 -16.88 4.54 -8.49
C ASP A 356 -16.31 5.25 -7.25
N GLY A 357 -15.96 6.55 -7.32
CA GLY A 357 -15.62 7.36 -6.14
C GLY A 357 -14.19 7.23 -5.61
N GLY A 358 -13.18 7.26 -6.49
CA GLY A 358 -11.77 7.14 -6.08
C GLY A 358 -11.18 8.40 -5.43
N HIS A 359 -10.48 8.22 -4.31
CA HIS A 359 -9.84 9.31 -3.56
C HIS A 359 -8.31 9.23 -3.48
N ALA A 360 -7.69 8.06 -3.68
CA ALA A 360 -6.25 7.93 -3.82
C ALA A 360 -5.87 6.63 -4.53
N ASN A 361 -4.58 6.53 -4.85
CA ASN A 361 -3.90 5.29 -5.21
C ASN A 361 -2.47 5.32 -4.64
N ASN A 362 -1.86 4.15 -4.46
CA ASN A 362 -0.43 4.00 -4.15
C ASN A 362 0.16 4.95 -3.09
N GLY A 363 -0.60 5.36 -2.07
CA GLY A 363 -0.10 6.25 -1.01
C GLY A 363 0.32 7.67 -1.43
N LYS A 364 0.06 8.10 -2.68
CA LYS A 364 0.54 9.40 -3.21
C LYS A 364 -0.06 10.59 -2.45
N GLY A 365 -1.38 10.57 -2.24
CA GLY A 365 -2.11 11.62 -1.54
C GLY A 365 -1.60 11.89 -0.12
N PRO A 366 -1.41 10.85 0.71
CA PRO A 366 -0.79 11.01 2.03
C PRO A 366 0.60 11.65 1.99
N ILE A 367 1.48 11.23 1.06
CA ILE A 367 2.83 11.82 0.95
C ILE A 367 2.75 13.31 0.56
N VAL A 368 1.90 13.65 -0.40
CA VAL A 368 1.68 15.04 -0.84
C VAL A 368 1.06 15.89 0.28
N THR A 369 0.21 15.30 1.11
CA THR A 369 -0.33 15.96 2.31
C THR A 369 0.79 16.42 3.23
N VAL A 370 1.74 15.53 3.52
CA VAL A 370 2.91 15.85 4.37
C VAL A 370 3.80 16.89 3.67
N MET A 371 4.08 16.72 2.37
CA MET A 371 4.91 17.64 1.58
C MET A 371 4.39 19.09 1.62
N PHE A 372 3.07 19.30 1.52
CA PHE A 372 2.49 20.63 1.71
C PHE A 372 2.47 21.06 3.18
N GLY A 373 2.11 20.14 4.09
CA GLY A 373 1.98 20.44 5.52
C GLY A 373 3.28 20.94 6.17
N VAL A 374 4.42 20.37 5.81
CA VAL A 374 5.72 20.77 6.38
C VAL A 374 6.20 22.16 5.95
N GLN A 375 5.62 22.75 4.90
CA GLN A 375 5.93 24.11 4.45
C GLN A 375 5.27 25.19 5.34
N GLY A 376 4.15 24.84 6.00
CA GLY A 376 3.46 25.70 6.97
C GLY A 376 2.54 26.78 6.38
N ASP A 377 2.71 27.15 5.11
CA ASP A 377 1.93 28.19 4.42
C ASP A 377 0.99 27.64 3.33
N ARG A 378 0.97 26.32 3.11
CA ARG A 378 0.16 25.61 2.09
C ARG A 378 -1.11 24.97 2.65
N ILE A 379 -1.81 25.69 3.53
CA ILE A 379 -2.93 25.16 4.34
C ILE A 379 -4.04 24.58 3.46
N ARG A 380 -4.39 25.25 2.35
CA ARG A 380 -5.47 24.79 1.46
C ARG A 380 -5.12 23.45 0.81
N GLU A 381 -3.90 23.32 0.30
CA GLU A 381 -3.42 22.08 -0.32
C GLU A 381 -3.33 20.96 0.69
N THR A 382 -2.76 21.22 1.87
CA THR A 382 -2.69 20.24 2.97
C THR A 382 -4.08 19.74 3.36
N GLN A 383 -5.07 20.63 3.51
CA GLN A 383 -6.43 20.24 3.89
C GLN A 383 -7.12 19.40 2.81
N TYR A 384 -6.98 19.78 1.53
CA TYR A 384 -7.55 19.01 0.43
C TYR A 384 -6.98 17.59 0.40
N TRP A 385 -5.65 17.45 0.40
CA TRP A 385 -5.01 16.14 0.34
C TRP A 385 -5.23 15.31 1.60
N SER A 386 -5.38 15.94 2.77
CA SER A 386 -5.77 15.25 4.01
C SER A 386 -7.14 14.59 3.86
N LYS A 387 -8.14 15.32 3.34
CA LYS A 387 -9.50 14.80 3.11
C LYS A 387 -9.48 13.64 2.11
N MET A 388 -8.75 13.81 1.00
CA MET A 388 -8.60 12.75 0.00
C MET A 388 -7.94 11.49 0.59
N SER A 389 -6.94 11.66 1.44
CA SER A 389 -6.24 10.55 2.11
C SER A 389 -7.18 9.77 3.04
N VAL A 390 -7.96 10.46 3.88
CA VAL A 390 -8.91 9.80 4.80
C VAL A 390 -10.03 9.09 4.03
N ALA A 391 -10.53 9.70 2.95
CA ALA A 391 -11.55 9.10 2.09
C ALA A 391 -11.03 7.92 1.23
N SER A 392 -9.72 7.66 1.23
CA SER A 392 -9.11 6.65 0.35
C SER A 392 -9.07 5.23 0.91
N TYR A 393 -9.55 4.97 2.13
CA TYR A 393 -9.42 3.66 2.80
C TYR A 393 -9.89 2.47 1.96
N HIS A 394 -10.93 2.65 1.13
CA HIS A 394 -11.46 1.59 0.27
C HIS A 394 -10.64 1.38 -1.03
N ASN A 395 -9.76 2.33 -1.40
CA ASN A 395 -8.99 2.37 -2.65
C ASN A 395 -7.46 2.43 -2.45
N THR A 396 -6.95 2.38 -1.22
CA THR A 396 -5.49 2.41 -0.96
C THR A 396 -4.74 1.28 -1.68
N GLN A 397 -5.42 0.16 -1.92
CA GLN A 397 -4.88 -1.02 -2.62
C GLN A 397 -4.85 -0.88 -4.16
N LEU A 398 -5.33 0.24 -4.69
CA LEU A 398 -5.33 0.55 -6.12
C LEU A 398 -3.90 0.72 -6.64
N GLY A 399 -3.60 0.10 -7.79
CA GLY A 399 -2.33 0.25 -8.48
C GLY A 399 -1.27 -0.77 -8.04
N HIS A 400 -0.07 -0.26 -7.72
CA HIS A 400 1.11 -1.06 -7.36
C HIS A 400 1.19 -1.39 -5.86
N CYS A 401 0.29 -0.84 -5.03
CA CYS A 401 0.19 -1.18 -3.60
C CYS A 401 -0.23 -2.65 -3.40
N GLY A 402 -1.12 -3.16 -4.25
CA GLY A 402 -1.57 -4.55 -4.21
C GLY A 402 -2.47 -4.89 -3.02
N GLN A 403 -2.79 -6.18 -2.88
CA GLN A 403 -3.84 -6.68 -1.98
C GLN A 403 -3.38 -6.92 -0.53
N GLY A 404 -2.28 -6.31 -0.09
CA GLY A 404 -1.64 -6.63 1.19
C GLY A 404 -2.23 -5.95 2.43
N LEU A 405 -2.85 -4.77 2.26
CA LEU A 405 -3.20 -3.91 3.40
C LEU A 405 -4.44 -4.35 4.20
N SER A 406 -5.20 -5.34 3.72
CA SER A 406 -6.47 -5.70 4.38
C SER A 406 -6.31 -6.33 5.75
N TYR A 407 -5.11 -6.82 6.08
CA TYR A 407 -4.79 -7.51 7.33
C TYR A 407 -4.22 -6.57 8.42
N LEU A 408 -4.30 -5.25 8.23
CA LEU A 408 -3.79 -4.22 9.13
C LEU A 408 -4.92 -3.57 9.94
#